data_AF-A0A2V9FTX9-F1
#
_entry.id   AF-A0A2V9FTX9-F1
#
_cell.length_a   1.000
_cell.length_b   1.000
_cell.length_c   1.000
_cell.angle_alpha   90.00
_cell.angle_beta   90.00
_cell.angle_gamma   90.00
#
_symmetry.space_group_name_H-M   'P 1'
#
loop_
_entity.id
_entity.type
_entity.pdbx_description
1 polymer ?
#
loop_
_entity_poly.entity_id
_entity_poly.type
_entity_poly.pdbx_seq_one_letter_code
_entity_poly.pdbx_strand_id
1 'polypeptide(L)'
;MDGGNMPITMKSKVKIGPVVEDGLDVSARPFKILVVDDSPIDRKLLEQALSQEQYTVLSAKSGQEAIQLLAEHRPPLVITDWLMPDLTGIELCRRIRLEFQESYTYIIILTAMTEKDKLVKGLGAGADDYLTKPFHANELLARVGVGRRIADLHRQIEAKSRVLEELALTDAMTGLLNRRGIELWAGRELSAAARHDFPLWAVMADMDNFKSVNDTYGHDAGDAVLKRFAEILKTNTRSADICGRIGGEEFLIVLTHTNRDGATLAIERIREKFLAQRFRFRGQDVVVTASFGIAGHSRHQSQNFNRLLTQADAALYSAKQLGRNRVELAATEINPVESNQGPSQ
;
A
#
# COMPACT_ATOMS: atom_id res chain seq x y z
N MET A 1 -27.78 -16.01 24.81
CA MET A 1 -26.49 -16.49 25.35
C MET A 1 -26.00 -17.57 24.39
N ASP A 2 -24.91 -17.47 23.66
CA ASP A 2 -23.92 -16.41 23.49
C ASP A 2 -23.31 -16.71 22.10
N GLY A 3 -23.61 -15.87 21.12
CA GLY A 3 -23.09 -16.00 19.75
C GLY A 3 -21.85 -15.13 19.62
N GLY A 4 -20.70 -15.66 20.03
CA GLY A 4 -19.42 -14.97 20.03
C GLY A 4 -19.01 -14.49 18.64
N ASN A 5 -19.23 -13.20 18.38
CA ASN A 5 -18.79 -12.51 17.18
C ASN A 5 -17.28 -12.24 17.31
N MET A 6 -16.44 -13.12 16.75
CA MET A 6 -15.00 -12.92 16.65
C MET A 6 -14.70 -11.83 15.60
N PRO A 7 -13.91 -10.79 15.91
CA PRO A 7 -13.60 -9.76 14.93
C PRO A 7 -12.58 -10.28 13.91
N ILE A 8 -13.01 -10.40 12.65
CA ILE A 8 -12.11 -10.65 11.52
C ILE A 8 -11.23 -9.41 11.36
N THR A 9 -9.97 -9.54 11.78
CA THR A 9 -8.98 -8.47 11.67
C THR A 9 -8.54 -8.38 10.20
N MET A 10 -9.12 -7.45 9.44
CA MET A 10 -8.58 -7.07 8.13
C MET A 10 -7.22 -6.39 8.31
N LYS A 11 -6.15 -7.18 8.18
CA LYS A 11 -4.79 -6.67 8.00
C LYS A 11 -4.45 -6.70 6.51
N SER A 12 -4.64 -5.57 5.85
CA SER A 12 -3.94 -5.22 4.61
C SER A 12 -3.79 -3.70 4.54
N LYS A 13 -2.97 -3.16 5.46
CA LYS A 13 -2.52 -1.77 5.39
C LYS A 13 -1.35 -1.70 4.41
N VAL A 14 -1.60 -1.19 3.21
CA VAL A 14 -0.51 -0.55 2.44
C VAL A 14 -0.17 0.74 3.19
N LYS A 15 0.82 0.66 4.07
CA LYS A 15 1.41 1.82 4.71
C LYS A 15 2.23 2.57 3.65
N ILE A 16 1.68 3.65 3.12
CA ILE A 16 2.50 4.67 2.44
C ILE A 16 3.10 5.53 3.57
N GLY A 17 4.22 5.06 4.12
CA GLY A 17 5.06 5.83 5.03
C GLY A 17 5.96 6.81 4.26
N PRO A 18 6.55 7.81 4.93
CA PRO A 18 7.41 8.79 4.28
C PRO A 18 8.64 8.09 3.69
N VAL A 19 9.06 8.57 2.52
CA VAL A 19 10.28 8.20 1.81
C VAL A 19 11.46 8.38 2.75
N VAL A 20 11.97 7.27 3.28
CA VAL A 20 13.31 7.25 3.87
C VAL A 20 14.27 7.22 2.69
N GLU A 21 15.09 8.26 2.58
CA GLU A 21 16.30 8.29 1.75
C GLU A 21 17.28 7.21 2.24
N ASP A 22 16.98 5.94 2.00
CA ASP A 22 18.02 4.90 2.01
C ASP A 22 18.60 4.86 0.60
N GLY A 23 19.54 5.78 0.37
CA GLY A 23 20.49 5.71 -0.74
C GLY A 23 21.10 4.31 -0.80
N LEU A 24 21.23 3.80 -2.02
CA LEU A 24 21.80 2.50 -2.33
C LEU A 24 23.23 2.36 -1.79
N ASP A 25 23.36 1.89 -0.55
CA ASP A 25 24.55 1.17 -0.11
C ASP A 25 24.14 -0.24 0.32
N VAL A 26 24.05 -1.10 -0.69
CA VAL A 26 23.79 -2.54 -0.52
C VAL A 26 25.04 -3.26 0.02
N SER A 27 26.16 -2.56 0.23
CA SER A 27 27.45 -3.14 0.65
C SER A 27 27.72 -3.10 2.16
N ALA A 28 26.89 -2.41 2.95
CA ALA A 28 27.19 -2.17 4.38
C ALA A 28 26.43 -3.03 5.40
N ARG A 29 25.40 -3.79 5.01
CA ARG A 29 24.66 -4.66 5.95
C ARG A 29 24.93 -6.14 5.68
N PRO A 30 25.39 -6.91 6.69
CA PRO A 30 25.67 -8.33 6.52
C PRO A 30 24.38 -9.10 6.17
N PHE A 31 24.50 -10.03 5.21
CA PHE A 31 23.37 -10.80 4.68
C PHE A 31 22.92 -11.84 5.70
N LYS A 32 21.67 -11.74 6.15
CA LYS A 32 21.14 -12.61 7.21
C LYS A 32 20.82 -14.01 6.68
N ILE A 33 21.28 -15.03 7.37
CA ILE A 33 20.98 -16.43 7.09
C ILE A 33 20.38 -17.04 8.35
N LEU A 34 19.21 -17.67 8.24
CA LEU A 34 18.62 -18.43 9.32
C LEU A 34 18.95 -19.92 9.16
N VAL A 35 19.65 -20.48 10.14
CA VAL A 35 19.95 -21.91 10.26
C VAL A 35 18.94 -22.53 11.21
N VAL A 36 18.29 -23.60 10.77
CA VAL A 36 17.27 -24.32 11.54
C VAL A 36 17.63 -25.80 11.57
N ASP A 37 17.96 -26.31 12.75
CA ASP A 37 18.32 -27.71 12.95
C ASP A 37 18.13 -28.03 14.44
N ASP A 38 17.62 -29.19 14.83
CA ASP A 38 17.44 -29.54 16.24
C ASP A 38 18.74 -30.02 16.90
N SER A 39 19.71 -30.50 16.12
CA SER A 39 21.04 -30.88 16.56
C SER A 39 21.92 -29.66 16.86
N PRO A 40 22.38 -29.47 18.11
CA PRO A 40 23.30 -28.38 18.44
C PRO A 40 24.66 -28.49 17.73
N ILE A 41 25.06 -29.72 17.37
CA ILE A 41 26.31 -29.98 16.66
C ILE A 41 26.21 -29.49 15.21
N ASP A 42 25.12 -29.85 14.52
CA ASP A 42 24.90 -29.48 13.12
C ASP A 42 24.68 -27.96 12.99
N ARG A 43 23.92 -27.35 13.90
CA ARG A 43 23.82 -25.88 13.99
C ARG A 43 25.20 -25.24 14.12
N LYS A 44 26.06 -25.78 15.01
CA LYS A 44 27.39 -25.20 15.23
C LYS A 44 28.29 -25.35 14.01
N LEU A 45 28.21 -26.48 13.31
CA LEU A 45 28.94 -26.72 12.07
C LEU A 45 28.51 -25.73 10.98
N LEU A 46 27.22 -25.49 10.84
CA LEU A 46 26.67 -24.52 9.88
C LEU A 46 27.08 -23.09 10.23
N GLU A 47 26.98 -22.69 11.49
CA GLU A 47 27.48 -21.39 11.97
C GLU A 47 28.96 -21.18 11.65
N GLN A 48 29.80 -22.19 11.87
CA GLN A 48 31.22 -22.13 11.57
C GLN A 48 31.48 -22.03 10.07
N ALA A 49 30.80 -22.84 9.26
CA ALA A 49 30.94 -22.81 7.81
C ALA A 49 30.50 -21.46 7.21
N LEU A 50 29.54 -20.77 7.85
CA LEU A 50 28.98 -19.50 7.40
C LEU A 50 29.59 -18.28 8.09
N SER A 51 30.63 -18.44 8.91
CA SER A 51 31.26 -17.39 9.74
C SER A 51 32.02 -16.28 8.96
N GLN A 52 31.74 -16.12 7.66
CA GLN A 52 32.34 -15.08 6.84
C GLN A 52 31.80 -13.69 7.19
N GLU A 53 32.64 -12.65 7.06
CA GLU A 53 32.30 -11.26 7.40
C GLU A 53 31.04 -10.72 6.70
N GLN A 54 30.66 -11.31 5.56
CA GLN A 54 29.49 -10.91 4.77
C GLN A 54 28.15 -11.51 5.25
N TYR A 55 28.14 -12.42 6.22
CA TYR A 55 26.93 -13.10 6.69
C TYR A 55 26.66 -12.82 8.17
N THR A 56 25.37 -12.67 8.51
CA THR A 56 24.89 -12.73 9.90
C THR A 56 24.05 -13.97 10.07
N VAL A 57 24.54 -14.92 10.87
CA VAL A 57 23.84 -16.19 11.10
C VAL A 57 22.92 -16.05 12.30
N LEU A 58 21.63 -16.34 12.07
CA LEU A 58 20.62 -16.56 13.09
C LEU A 58 20.43 -18.07 13.23
N SER A 59 20.22 -18.57 14.43
CA SER A 59 20.06 -20.00 14.70
C SER A 59 18.75 -20.29 15.41
N ALA A 60 18.01 -21.29 14.94
CA ALA A 60 16.82 -21.82 15.58
C ALA A 60 16.99 -23.32 15.85
N LYS A 61 16.58 -23.78 17.02
CA LYS A 61 16.63 -25.19 17.42
C LYS A 61 15.37 -25.98 17.06
N SER A 62 14.36 -25.32 16.51
CA SER A 62 13.08 -25.91 16.17
C SER A 62 12.37 -25.08 15.09
N GLY A 63 11.42 -25.68 14.38
CA GLY A 63 10.67 -24.94 13.36
C GLY A 63 9.78 -23.84 13.94
N GLN A 64 9.25 -24.01 15.17
CA GLN A 64 8.51 -22.94 15.86
C GLN A 64 9.39 -21.71 16.14
N GLU A 65 10.62 -21.92 16.63
CA GLU A 65 11.58 -20.83 16.84
C GLU A 65 11.96 -20.17 15.49
N ALA A 66 12.12 -20.96 14.43
CA ALA A 66 12.37 -20.43 13.10
C ALA A 66 11.27 -19.48 12.62
N ILE A 67 9.99 -19.82 12.84
CA ILE A 67 8.85 -18.95 12.49
C ILE A 67 8.89 -17.63 13.27
N GLN A 68 9.27 -17.66 14.55
CA GLN A 68 9.42 -16.44 15.35
C GLN A 68 10.52 -15.53 14.79
N LEU A 69 11.70 -16.10 14.48
CA LEU A 69 12.81 -15.36 13.88
C LEU A 69 12.50 -14.86 12.47
N LEU A 70 11.71 -15.60 11.69
CA LEU A 70 11.21 -15.16 10.38
C LEU A 70 10.32 -13.92 10.51
N ALA A 71 9.41 -13.92 11.50
CA ALA A 71 8.52 -12.79 11.75
C ALA A 71 9.29 -11.53 12.18
N GLU A 72 10.31 -11.70 13.02
CA GLU A 72 11.09 -10.59 13.57
C GLU A 72 12.16 -10.05 12.62
N HIS A 73 12.96 -10.93 12.01
CA HIS A 73 14.18 -10.54 11.32
C HIS A 73 14.11 -10.63 9.79
N ARG A 74 13.11 -11.33 9.25
CA ARG A 74 12.88 -11.52 7.80
C ARG A 74 14.17 -11.90 7.03
N PRO A 75 14.84 -13.00 7.43
CA PRO A 75 16.05 -13.45 6.76
C PRO A 75 15.77 -13.79 5.28
N PRO A 76 16.58 -13.30 4.32
CA PRO A 76 16.44 -13.59 2.90
C PRO A 76 16.83 -15.03 2.52
N LEU A 77 17.52 -15.76 3.42
CA LEU A 77 17.91 -17.14 3.19
C LEU A 77 17.70 -17.98 4.45
N VAL A 78 17.13 -19.17 4.27
CA VAL A 78 16.91 -20.18 5.32
C VAL A 78 17.62 -21.47 4.91
N ILE A 79 18.36 -22.06 5.84
CA ILE A 79 18.91 -23.41 5.74
C ILE A 79 18.22 -24.22 6.83
N THR A 80 17.46 -25.25 6.46
CA THR A 80 16.70 -26.06 7.43
C THR A 80 17.05 -27.53 7.32
N ASP A 81 17.14 -28.23 8.44
CA ASP A 81 17.13 -29.69 8.42
C ASP A 81 15.77 -30.22 7.93
N TRP A 82 15.80 -31.39 7.30
CA TRP A 82 14.61 -32.07 6.83
C TRP A 82 13.77 -32.61 7.99
N LEU A 83 14.40 -33.23 8.99
CA LEU A 83 13.77 -33.96 10.08
C LEU A 83 13.97 -33.21 11.40
N MET A 84 12.94 -32.50 11.85
CA MET A 84 12.93 -31.87 13.17
C MET A 84 11.73 -32.37 13.98
N PRO A 85 11.81 -32.42 15.33
CA PRO A 85 10.77 -33.01 16.17
C PRO A 85 9.42 -32.30 16.15
N ASP A 86 9.42 -30.98 15.90
CA ASP A 86 8.21 -30.15 15.98
C ASP A 86 7.58 -29.89 14.60
N LEU A 87 8.36 -29.38 13.66
CA LEU A 87 7.93 -29.03 12.32
C LEU A 87 9.00 -29.50 11.34
N THR A 88 8.67 -30.39 10.41
CA THR A 88 9.64 -30.85 9.42
C THR A 88 10.10 -29.70 8.53
N GLY A 89 11.31 -29.78 7.94
CA GLY A 89 11.81 -28.74 7.03
C GLY A 89 10.88 -28.46 5.86
N ILE A 90 10.12 -29.49 5.42
CA ILE A 90 9.11 -29.38 4.38
C ILE A 90 7.88 -28.59 4.83
N GLU A 91 7.39 -28.84 6.04
CA GLU A 91 6.26 -28.09 6.59
C GLU A 91 6.67 -26.64 6.87
N LEU A 92 7.91 -26.41 7.31
CA LEU A 92 8.48 -25.08 7.44
C LEU A 92 8.54 -24.35 6.09
N CYS A 93 8.99 -25.01 5.01
CA CYS A 93 8.98 -24.44 3.66
C CYS A 93 7.59 -23.98 3.23
N ARG A 94 6.59 -24.86 3.37
CA ARG A 94 5.20 -24.54 3.02
C ARG A 94 4.69 -23.35 3.83
N ARG A 95 5.00 -23.32 5.13
CA ARG A 95 4.59 -22.24 6.02
C ARG A 95 5.24 -20.91 5.64
N ILE A 96 6.54 -20.91 5.29
CA ILE A 96 7.23 -19.74 4.76
C ILE A 96 6.52 -19.21 3.50
N ARG A 97 6.21 -20.10 2.55
CA ARG A 97 5.52 -19.72 1.29
C ARG A 97 4.09 -19.24 1.49
N LEU A 98 3.40 -19.66 2.55
CA LEU A 98 2.02 -19.24 2.83
C LEU A 98 1.95 -17.96 3.68
N GLU A 99 2.76 -17.86 4.74
CA GLU A 99 2.65 -16.81 5.75
C GLU A 99 3.57 -15.61 5.48
N PHE A 100 4.64 -15.78 4.69
CA PHE A 100 5.69 -14.77 4.49
C PHE A 100 5.83 -14.33 3.01
N GLN A 101 4.71 -14.20 2.30
CA GLN A 101 4.66 -13.87 0.86
C GLN A 101 5.17 -12.46 0.52
N GLU A 102 5.26 -11.56 1.50
CA GLU A 102 5.65 -10.16 1.29
C GLU A 102 7.13 -9.99 0.91
N SER A 103 7.97 -11.01 1.09
CA SER A 103 9.39 -10.96 0.74
C SER A 103 9.87 -12.35 0.36
N TYR A 104 10.56 -12.44 -0.78
CA TYR A 104 11.14 -13.72 -1.19
C TYR A 104 12.25 -14.19 -0.23
N THR A 105 12.15 -15.44 0.24
CA THR A 105 13.15 -16.11 1.07
C THR A 105 13.66 -17.34 0.32
N TYR A 106 14.96 -17.42 0.08
CA TYR A 106 15.59 -18.60 -0.52
C TYR A 106 15.74 -19.72 0.51
N ILE A 107 15.30 -20.94 0.22
CA ILE A 107 15.27 -22.04 1.18
C ILE A 107 16.11 -23.22 0.69
N ILE A 108 17.12 -23.59 1.49
CA ILE A 108 17.96 -24.77 1.30
C ILE A 108 17.57 -25.82 2.35
N ILE A 109 17.23 -27.03 1.91
CA ILE A 109 16.97 -28.13 2.84
C ILE A 109 18.21 -29.02 2.96
N LEU A 110 18.66 -29.26 4.18
CA LEU A 110 19.66 -30.28 4.48
C LEU A 110 18.98 -31.63 4.67
N THR A 111 19.47 -32.67 4.01
CA THR A 111 18.84 -34.00 4.05
C THR A 111 19.86 -35.11 4.17
N ALA A 112 19.60 -36.12 4.99
CA ALA A 112 20.39 -37.35 5.02
C ALA A 112 19.96 -38.35 3.92
N MET A 113 18.90 -38.05 3.16
CA MET A 113 18.32 -38.98 2.18
C MET A 113 18.86 -38.75 0.77
N THR A 114 19.30 -39.82 0.12
CA THR A 114 19.80 -39.81 -1.28
C THR A 114 18.74 -40.28 -2.30
N GLU A 115 17.57 -40.73 -1.84
CA GLU A 115 16.49 -41.19 -2.71
C GLU A 115 15.83 -40.03 -3.49
N LYS A 116 15.95 -40.08 -4.82
CA LYS A 116 15.46 -39.05 -5.76
C LYS A 116 13.97 -38.73 -5.59
N ASP A 117 13.13 -39.72 -5.29
CA ASP A 117 11.67 -39.53 -5.17
C ASP A 117 11.26 -38.66 -3.98
N LYS A 118 12.05 -38.65 -2.90
CA LYS A 118 11.80 -37.80 -1.74
C LYS A 118 12.35 -36.38 -1.95
N LEU A 119 13.45 -36.24 -2.69
CA LEU A 119 13.98 -34.93 -3.10
C LEU A 119 13.00 -34.15 -3.99
N VAL A 120 12.31 -34.83 -4.90
CA VAL A 120 11.27 -34.23 -5.76
C VAL A 120 10.10 -33.68 -4.93
N LYS A 121 9.69 -34.38 -3.86
CA LYS A 121 8.66 -33.89 -2.92
C LYS A 121 9.10 -32.62 -2.19
N GLY A 122 10.42 -32.45 -1.97
CA GLY A 122 11.00 -31.26 -1.35
C GLY A 122 10.88 -30.00 -2.19
N LEU A 123 11.22 -30.11 -3.48
CA LEU A 123 11.03 -29.01 -4.44
C LEU A 123 9.55 -28.67 -4.61
N GLY A 124 8.67 -29.69 -4.67
CA GLY A 124 7.23 -29.48 -4.75
C GLY A 124 6.60 -28.79 -3.53
N ALA A 125 7.32 -28.73 -2.40
CA ALA A 125 6.90 -28.01 -1.20
C ALA A 125 7.35 -26.53 -1.16
N GLY A 126 8.10 -26.08 -2.18
CA GLY A 126 8.54 -24.70 -2.33
C GLY A 126 9.98 -24.43 -1.87
N ALA A 127 10.78 -25.46 -1.59
CA ALA A 127 12.22 -25.31 -1.40
C ALA A 127 12.92 -24.96 -2.72
N ASP A 128 13.95 -24.13 -2.64
CA ASP A 128 14.71 -23.69 -3.83
C ASP A 128 15.91 -24.59 -4.12
N ASP A 129 16.47 -25.22 -3.08
CA ASP A 129 17.60 -26.13 -3.20
C ASP A 129 17.63 -27.17 -2.07
N TYR A 130 18.48 -28.18 -2.23
CA TYR A 130 18.79 -29.17 -1.20
C TYR A 130 20.28 -29.48 -1.17
N LEU A 131 20.76 -29.91 0.00
CA LEU A 131 22.14 -30.33 0.23
C LEU A 131 22.15 -31.60 1.08
N THR A 132 22.84 -32.63 0.61
CA THR A 132 22.91 -33.91 1.31
C THR A 132 23.92 -33.88 2.45
N LYS A 133 23.56 -34.42 3.62
CA LYS A 133 24.47 -34.64 4.76
C LYS A 133 25.22 -35.99 4.58
N PRO A 134 26.52 -36.08 4.91
CA PRO A 134 27.42 -34.97 5.28
C PRO A 134 27.78 -34.10 4.06
N PHE A 135 27.92 -32.79 4.26
CA PHE A 135 28.25 -31.83 3.20
C PHE A 135 29.64 -31.22 3.39
N HIS A 136 30.23 -30.77 2.28
CA HIS A 136 31.45 -29.98 2.32
C HIS A 136 31.12 -28.49 2.47
N ALA A 137 31.88 -27.78 3.30
CA ALA A 137 31.69 -26.34 3.53
C ALA A 137 31.72 -25.52 2.23
N ASN A 138 32.61 -25.89 1.28
CA ASN A 138 32.69 -25.22 -0.01
C ASN A 138 31.42 -25.40 -0.86
N GLU A 139 30.77 -26.57 -0.79
CA GLU A 139 29.51 -26.81 -1.49
C GLU A 139 28.38 -26.00 -0.87
N LEU A 140 28.30 -25.98 0.47
CA LEU A 140 27.34 -25.15 1.19
C LEU A 140 27.50 -23.67 0.82
N LEU A 141 28.73 -23.15 0.86
CA LEU A 141 29.01 -21.75 0.52
C LEU A 141 28.68 -21.44 -0.94
N ALA A 142 28.92 -22.36 -1.88
CA ALA A 142 28.53 -22.19 -3.27
C ALA A 142 27.00 -22.05 -3.43
N ARG A 143 26.24 -22.91 -2.74
CA ARG A 143 24.76 -22.87 -2.75
C ARG A 143 24.21 -21.62 -2.07
N VAL A 144 24.78 -21.23 -0.93
CA VAL A 144 24.45 -19.97 -0.25
C VAL A 144 24.77 -18.76 -1.14
N GLY A 145 25.88 -18.79 -1.88
CA GLY A 145 26.22 -17.76 -2.86
C GLY A 145 25.18 -17.64 -3.99
N VAL A 146 24.68 -18.77 -4.50
CA VAL A 146 23.55 -18.80 -5.46
C VAL A 146 22.29 -18.23 -4.82
N GLY A 147 21.92 -18.69 -3.64
CA GLY A 147 20.73 -18.26 -2.91
C GLY A 147 20.73 -16.76 -2.62
N ARG A 148 21.87 -16.20 -2.21
CA ARG A 148 22.06 -14.75 -2.03
C ARG A 148 21.79 -14.00 -3.34
N ARG A 149 22.41 -14.41 -4.46
CA ARG A 149 22.19 -13.73 -5.75
C ARG A 149 20.72 -13.74 -6.16
N ILE A 150 20.01 -14.85 -5.94
CA ILE A 150 18.58 -14.97 -6.27
C ILE A 150 17.73 -14.09 -5.35
N ALA A 151 18.02 -14.07 -4.04
CA ALA A 151 17.32 -13.21 -3.09
C ALA A 151 17.54 -11.72 -3.40
N ASP A 152 18.77 -11.32 -3.75
CA ASP A 152 19.09 -9.96 -4.16
C ASP A 152 18.37 -9.57 -5.48
N LEU A 153 18.29 -10.48 -6.45
CA LEU A 153 17.55 -10.26 -7.69
C LEU A 153 16.04 -10.08 -7.44
N HIS A 154 15.43 -10.91 -6.59
CA HIS A 154 14.01 -10.74 -6.22
C HIS A 154 13.77 -9.39 -5.56
N ARG A 155 14.65 -8.98 -4.62
CA ARG A 155 14.57 -7.66 -4.00
C ARG A 155 14.66 -6.53 -5.02
N GLN A 156 15.54 -6.64 -6.03
CA GLN A 156 15.65 -5.65 -7.11
C GLN A 156 14.39 -5.61 -7.98
N ILE A 157 13.79 -6.76 -8.28
CA ILE A 157 12.54 -6.84 -9.03
C ILE A 157 11.42 -6.18 -8.24
N GLU A 158 11.26 -6.51 -6.96
CA GLU A 158 10.25 -5.90 -6.08
C GLU A 158 10.42 -4.38 -5.98
N ALA A 159 11.66 -3.90 -5.82
CA ALA A 159 11.96 -2.47 -5.78
C ALA A 159 11.61 -1.77 -7.12
N LYS A 160 12.00 -2.37 -8.25
CA LYS A 160 11.67 -1.84 -9.59
C LYS A 160 10.17 -1.86 -9.85
N SER A 161 9.48 -2.93 -9.49
CA SER A 161 8.02 -3.04 -9.62
C SER A 161 7.33 -1.95 -8.81
N ARG A 162 7.78 -1.68 -7.58
CA ARG A 162 7.24 -0.59 -6.75
C ARG A 162 7.39 0.77 -7.42
N VAL A 163 8.57 1.07 -7.96
CA VAL A 163 8.83 2.33 -8.68
C VAL A 163 7.96 2.42 -9.94
N LEU A 164 7.83 1.34 -10.69
CA LEU A 164 6.97 1.29 -11.88
C LEU A 164 5.49 1.51 -11.53
N GLU A 165 5.02 0.91 -10.44
CA GLU A 165 3.66 1.14 -9.93
C GLU A 165 3.44 2.60 -9.53
N GLU A 166 4.39 3.19 -8.80
CA GLU A 166 4.32 4.60 -8.43
C GLU A 166 4.27 5.51 -9.67
N LEU A 167 5.16 5.31 -10.64
CA LEU A 167 5.16 6.06 -11.90
C LEU A 167 3.88 5.86 -12.73
N ALA A 168 3.30 4.66 -12.69
CA ALA A 168 2.09 4.34 -13.44
C ALA A 168 0.81 4.89 -12.79
N LEU A 169 0.79 5.02 -11.46
CA LEU A 169 -0.43 5.33 -10.70
C LEU A 169 -0.41 6.69 -10.02
N THR A 170 0.71 7.38 -9.98
CA THR A 170 0.82 8.73 -9.41
C THR A 170 1.04 9.81 -10.47
N ASP A 171 0.63 11.03 -10.15
CA ASP A 171 0.94 12.23 -10.91
C ASP A 171 2.34 12.73 -10.51
N ALA A 172 3.25 12.82 -11.48
CA ALA A 172 4.67 13.14 -11.23
C ALA A 172 4.88 14.51 -10.58
N MET A 173 3.95 15.45 -10.76
CA MET A 173 4.08 16.82 -10.24
C MET A 173 3.62 16.93 -8.79
N THR A 174 2.52 16.26 -8.42
CA THR A 174 1.88 16.40 -7.11
C THR A 174 2.13 15.20 -6.18
N GLY A 175 2.56 14.06 -6.75
CA GLY A 175 2.68 12.77 -6.07
C GLY A 175 1.34 12.27 -5.51
N LEU A 176 0.21 12.76 -6.02
CA LEU A 176 -1.12 12.20 -5.75
C LEU A 176 -1.41 11.08 -6.74
N LEU A 177 -2.49 10.33 -6.55
CA LEU A 177 -2.91 9.37 -7.59
C LEU A 177 -3.22 10.10 -8.89
N ASN A 178 -2.81 9.55 -10.02
CA ASN A 178 -3.29 10.00 -11.32
C ASN A 178 -4.67 9.36 -11.61
N ARG A 179 -5.26 9.71 -12.76
CA ARG A 179 -6.56 9.16 -13.19
C ARG A 179 -6.62 7.62 -13.13
N ARG A 180 -5.58 6.94 -13.64
CA ARG A 180 -5.52 5.47 -13.62
C ARG A 180 -5.43 4.92 -12.19
N GLY A 181 -4.65 5.57 -11.32
CA GLY A 181 -4.56 5.22 -9.90
C GLY A 181 -5.92 5.31 -9.20
N ILE A 182 -6.69 6.37 -9.47
CA ILE A 182 -8.05 6.54 -8.96
C ILE A 182 -8.97 5.41 -9.45
N GLU A 183 -8.97 5.09 -10.74
CA GLU A 183 -9.84 4.06 -11.32
C GLU A 183 -9.62 2.69 -10.68
N LEU A 184 -8.36 2.28 -10.51
CA LEU A 184 -8.00 1.02 -9.85
C LEU A 184 -8.43 1.00 -8.39
N TRP A 185 -8.27 2.12 -7.69
CA TRP A 185 -8.71 2.23 -6.30
C TRP A 185 -10.24 2.19 -6.18
N ALA A 186 -10.96 2.94 -7.02
CA ALA A 186 -12.41 3.02 -7.00
C ALA A 186 -13.04 1.65 -7.22
N GLY A 187 -12.50 0.84 -8.14
CA GLY A 187 -12.95 -0.54 -8.33
C GLY A 187 -12.84 -1.42 -7.07
N ARG A 188 -11.77 -1.25 -6.29
CA ARG A 188 -11.56 -1.99 -5.03
C ARG A 188 -12.51 -1.51 -3.93
N GLU A 189 -12.62 -0.20 -3.74
CA GLU A 189 -13.41 0.37 -2.65
C GLU A 189 -14.91 0.29 -2.87
N LEU A 190 -15.41 0.42 -4.11
CA LEU A 190 -16.83 0.17 -4.37
C LEU A 190 -17.21 -1.27 -4.02
N SER A 191 -16.34 -2.24 -4.33
CA SER A 191 -16.55 -3.64 -3.94
C SER A 191 -16.52 -3.81 -2.43
N ALA A 192 -15.68 -3.07 -1.71
CA ALA A 192 -15.61 -3.10 -0.25
C ALA A 192 -16.83 -2.43 0.40
N ALA A 193 -17.23 -1.26 -0.08
CA ALA A 193 -18.41 -0.52 0.38
C ALA A 193 -19.69 -1.32 0.21
N ALA A 194 -19.86 -2.00 -0.93
CA ALA A 194 -21.00 -2.89 -1.16
C ALA A 194 -21.01 -4.09 -0.21
N ARG A 195 -19.83 -4.59 0.20
CA ARG A 195 -19.70 -5.75 1.10
C ARG A 195 -19.88 -5.37 2.58
N HIS A 196 -19.42 -4.19 2.97
CA HIS A 196 -19.32 -3.76 4.37
C HIS A 196 -20.29 -2.64 4.75
N ASP A 197 -21.10 -2.15 3.80
CA ASP A 197 -22.16 -1.14 3.98
C ASP A 197 -21.68 0.13 4.70
N PHE A 198 -20.64 0.77 4.15
CA PHE A 198 -20.14 2.06 4.64
C PHE A 198 -20.37 3.21 3.64
N PRO A 199 -20.55 4.46 4.12
CA PRO A 199 -20.73 5.62 3.25
C PRO A 199 -19.46 6.02 2.48
N LEU A 200 -19.67 6.54 1.26
CA LEU A 200 -18.61 7.03 0.38
C LEU A 200 -19.01 8.38 -0.22
N TRP A 201 -18.08 9.34 -0.22
CA TRP A 201 -18.26 10.69 -0.74
C TRP A 201 -17.13 11.02 -1.72
N ALA A 202 -17.48 11.37 -2.96
CA ALA A 202 -16.56 11.93 -3.94
C ALA A 202 -16.64 13.45 -3.93
N VAL A 203 -15.48 14.07 -4.09
CA VAL A 203 -15.33 15.52 -4.10
C VAL A 203 -14.49 15.92 -5.28
N MET A 204 -15.09 16.62 -6.22
CA MET A 204 -14.41 17.26 -7.33
C MET A 204 -13.92 18.63 -6.87
N ALA A 205 -12.64 18.93 -7.10
CA ALA A 205 -12.03 20.19 -6.73
C ALA A 205 -11.31 20.78 -7.94
N ASP A 206 -11.42 22.08 -8.13
CA ASP A 206 -10.78 22.80 -9.22
C ASP A 206 -10.28 24.16 -8.75
N MET A 207 -9.06 24.51 -9.17
CA MET A 207 -8.42 25.75 -8.78
C MET A 207 -9.01 26.94 -9.54
N ASP A 208 -9.46 27.93 -8.79
CA ASP A 208 -10.07 29.12 -9.34
C ASP A 208 -9.04 29.98 -10.07
N ASN A 209 -9.35 30.30 -11.34
CA ASN A 209 -8.56 31.20 -12.18
C ASN A 209 -7.08 30.77 -12.34
N PHE A 210 -6.78 29.46 -12.27
CA PHE A 210 -5.41 28.96 -12.31
C PHE A 210 -4.67 29.30 -13.62
N LYS A 211 -5.37 29.32 -14.76
CA LYS A 211 -4.80 29.83 -16.02
C LYS A 211 -4.21 31.25 -15.89
N SER A 212 -4.87 32.15 -15.17
CA SER A 212 -4.35 33.51 -14.93
C SER A 212 -3.04 33.51 -14.15
N VAL A 213 -2.84 32.55 -13.24
CA VAL A 213 -1.58 32.40 -12.49
C VAL A 213 -0.45 32.02 -13.45
N ASN A 214 -0.67 31.03 -14.31
CA ASN A 214 0.31 30.60 -15.31
C ASN A 214 0.66 31.73 -16.28
N ASP A 215 -0.36 32.40 -16.84
CA ASP A 215 -0.18 33.45 -17.83
C ASP A 215 0.55 34.68 -17.24
N THR A 216 0.35 34.97 -15.95
CA THR A 216 0.94 36.14 -15.28
C THR A 216 2.34 35.87 -14.71
N TYR A 217 2.52 34.72 -14.05
CA TYR A 217 3.71 34.43 -13.24
C TYR A 217 4.60 33.33 -13.82
N GLY A 218 4.13 32.61 -14.85
CA GLY A 218 4.83 31.51 -15.51
C GLY A 218 4.42 30.14 -14.96
N HIS A 219 4.78 29.09 -15.70
CA HIS A 219 4.42 27.71 -15.36
C HIS A 219 5.01 27.23 -14.02
N ASP A 220 6.23 27.66 -13.67
CA ASP A 220 6.84 27.30 -12.38
C ASP A 220 6.00 27.78 -11.18
N ALA A 221 5.31 28.92 -11.32
CA ALA A 221 4.40 29.43 -10.31
C ALA A 221 3.14 28.57 -10.20
N GLY A 222 2.57 28.15 -11.34
CA GLY A 222 1.45 27.20 -11.35
C GLY A 222 1.82 25.86 -10.72
N ASP A 223 2.99 25.32 -11.04
CA ASP A 223 3.51 24.08 -10.46
C ASP A 223 3.65 24.17 -8.94
N ALA A 224 4.12 25.31 -8.43
CA ALA A 224 4.22 25.55 -6.99
C ALA A 224 2.85 25.57 -6.31
N VAL A 225 1.84 26.16 -6.96
CA VAL A 225 0.45 26.17 -6.45
C VAL A 225 -0.14 24.76 -6.42
N LEU A 226 0.03 23.99 -7.50
CA LEU A 226 -0.43 22.60 -7.62
C LEU A 226 0.19 21.70 -6.54
N LYS A 227 1.51 21.78 -6.38
CA LYS A 227 2.24 21.04 -5.33
C LYS A 227 1.72 21.38 -3.94
N ARG A 228 1.54 22.68 -3.66
CA ARG A 228 1.09 23.13 -2.36
C ARG A 228 -0.34 22.70 -2.05
N PHE A 229 -1.24 22.73 -3.04
CA PHE A 229 -2.59 22.22 -2.86
C PHE A 229 -2.59 20.72 -2.58
N ALA A 230 -1.79 19.94 -3.32
CA ALA A 230 -1.63 18.52 -3.08
C ALA A 230 -1.11 18.19 -1.67
N GLU A 231 -0.15 18.95 -1.15
CA GLU A 231 0.31 18.83 0.25
C GLU A 231 -0.82 19.11 1.25
N ILE A 232 -1.63 20.13 0.99
CA ILE A 232 -2.78 20.46 1.84
C ILE A 232 -3.79 19.32 1.84
N LEU A 233 -4.08 18.72 0.68
CA LEU A 233 -4.93 17.53 0.60
C LEU A 233 -4.36 16.40 1.46
N LYS A 234 -3.10 15.99 1.22
CA LYS A 234 -2.44 14.89 1.94
C LYS A 234 -2.42 15.07 3.46
N THR A 235 -2.21 16.29 3.95
CA THR A 235 -2.12 16.58 5.39
C THR A 235 -3.46 16.75 6.07
N ASN A 236 -4.56 16.87 5.31
CA ASN A 236 -5.91 17.09 5.84
C ASN A 236 -6.88 15.94 5.58
N THR A 237 -6.43 14.88 4.91
CA THR A 237 -7.17 13.63 4.73
C THR A 237 -6.51 12.48 5.50
N ARG A 238 -7.26 11.40 5.71
CA ARG A 238 -6.79 10.20 6.42
C ARG A 238 -6.08 9.26 5.43
N SER A 239 -5.36 8.26 5.94
CA SER A 239 -4.74 7.24 5.10
C SER A 239 -5.74 6.34 4.37
N ALA A 240 -7.00 6.31 4.82
CA ALA A 240 -8.09 5.59 4.17
C ALA A 240 -8.85 6.43 3.12
N ASP A 241 -8.58 7.74 3.07
CA ASP A 241 -9.13 8.64 2.07
C ASP A 241 -8.18 8.67 0.87
N ILE A 242 -8.73 8.97 -0.31
CA ILE A 242 -7.94 9.12 -1.53
C ILE A 242 -7.92 10.57 -1.98
N CYS A 243 -6.76 10.99 -2.45
CA CYS A 243 -6.56 12.23 -3.15
C CYS A 243 -5.83 11.93 -4.46
N GLY A 244 -6.36 12.43 -5.57
CA GLY A 244 -5.78 12.27 -6.89
C GLY A 244 -5.93 13.52 -7.75
N ARG A 245 -5.06 13.66 -8.74
CA ARG A 245 -5.12 14.68 -9.77
C ARG A 245 -5.60 14.04 -11.08
N ILE A 246 -6.74 14.49 -11.58
CA ILE A 246 -7.43 13.90 -12.74
C ILE A 246 -7.24 14.71 -14.03
N GLY A 247 -6.77 15.95 -13.90
CA GLY A 247 -6.58 16.92 -14.97
C GLY A 247 -5.55 18.00 -14.60
N GLY A 248 -5.45 19.05 -15.43
CA GLY A 248 -4.45 20.11 -15.25
C GLY A 248 -4.58 20.82 -13.90
N GLU A 249 -5.76 21.33 -13.59
CA GLU A 249 -6.07 22.05 -12.33
C GLU A 249 -7.14 21.34 -11.49
N GLU A 250 -7.49 20.12 -11.88
CA GLU A 250 -8.61 19.33 -11.36
C GLU A 250 -8.12 18.19 -10.46
N PHE A 251 -8.73 18.08 -9.28
CA PHE A 251 -8.42 17.11 -8.25
C PHE A 251 -9.69 16.36 -7.84
N LEU A 252 -9.50 15.11 -7.45
CA LEU A 252 -10.53 14.26 -6.89
C LEU A 252 -10.12 13.84 -5.48
N ILE A 253 -11.04 14.01 -4.54
CA ILE A 253 -10.91 13.49 -3.17
C ILE A 253 -12.03 12.50 -2.94
N VAL A 254 -11.73 11.34 -2.35
CA VAL A 254 -12.75 10.38 -1.94
C VAL A 254 -12.62 10.12 -0.45
N LEU A 255 -13.69 10.42 0.28
CA LEU A 255 -13.78 10.26 1.72
C LEU A 255 -14.63 9.03 2.05
N THR A 256 -14.10 8.13 2.86
CA THR A 256 -14.79 6.89 3.25
C THR A 256 -15.19 6.94 4.72
N HIS A 257 -16.20 6.15 5.11
CA HIS A 257 -16.61 6.00 6.50
C HIS A 257 -16.97 7.32 7.20
N THR A 258 -17.49 8.29 6.44
CA THR A 258 -17.89 9.61 6.95
C THR A 258 -19.32 9.91 6.52
N ASN A 259 -20.05 10.70 7.28
CA ASN A 259 -21.38 11.19 6.89
C ASN A 259 -21.25 12.50 6.08
N ARG A 260 -22.39 13.02 5.63
CA ARG A 260 -22.47 14.27 4.85
C ARG A 260 -21.78 15.44 5.54
N ASP A 261 -22.08 15.64 6.81
CA ASP A 261 -21.56 16.79 7.57
C ASP A 261 -20.06 16.66 7.80
N GLY A 262 -19.57 15.45 8.10
CA GLY A 262 -18.15 15.16 8.25
C GLY A 262 -17.38 15.35 6.95
N ALA A 263 -17.95 14.93 5.81
CA ALA A 263 -17.37 15.19 4.49
C ALA A 263 -17.29 16.70 4.21
N THR A 264 -18.39 17.42 4.40
CA THR A 264 -18.47 18.87 4.16
C THR A 264 -17.47 19.63 5.05
N LEU A 265 -17.41 19.32 6.34
CA LEU A 265 -16.47 19.94 7.29
C LEU A 265 -15.01 19.68 6.92
N ALA A 266 -14.69 18.47 6.44
CA ALA A 266 -13.33 18.13 6.02
C ALA A 266 -12.90 18.95 4.79
N ILE A 267 -13.80 19.12 3.82
CA ILE A 267 -13.52 19.90 2.60
C ILE A 267 -13.49 21.40 2.88
N GLU A 268 -14.36 21.92 3.74
CA GLU A 268 -14.29 23.33 4.17
C GLU A 268 -12.96 23.64 4.84
N ARG A 269 -12.48 22.74 5.72
CA ARG A 269 -11.15 22.88 6.34
C ARG A 269 -10.03 22.94 5.29
N ILE A 270 -10.12 22.12 4.24
CA ILE A 270 -9.15 22.13 3.12
C ILE A 270 -9.22 23.47 2.38
N ARG A 271 -10.42 23.94 2.04
CA ARG A 271 -10.65 25.21 1.35
C ARG A 271 -10.08 26.39 2.13
N GLU A 272 -10.37 26.48 3.42
CA GLU A 272 -9.87 27.55 4.29
C GLU A 272 -8.34 27.53 4.41
N LYS A 273 -7.74 26.34 4.54
CA LYS A 273 -6.28 26.21 4.57
C LYS A 273 -5.62 26.63 3.27
N PHE A 274 -6.24 26.33 2.13
CA PHE A 274 -5.72 26.76 0.83
C PHE A 274 -5.86 28.27 0.64
N LEU A 275 -7.01 28.84 1.00
CA LEU A 275 -7.26 30.29 0.98
C LEU A 275 -6.26 31.07 1.87
N ALA A 276 -5.86 30.49 3.00
CA ALA A 276 -4.88 31.10 3.91
C ALA A 276 -3.45 31.09 3.34
N GLN A 277 -3.16 30.26 2.34
CA GLN A 277 -1.83 30.16 1.75
C GLN A 277 -1.49 31.42 0.95
N ARG A 278 -0.31 31.98 1.23
CA ARG A 278 0.27 33.08 0.45
C ARG A 278 1.38 32.52 -0.41
N PHE A 279 1.32 32.80 -1.70
CA PHE A 279 2.34 32.43 -2.67
C PHE A 279 3.13 33.67 -3.07
N ARG A 280 4.45 33.63 -2.95
CA ARG A 280 5.29 34.77 -3.31
C ARG A 280 5.89 34.56 -4.70
N PHE A 281 5.34 35.26 -5.70
CA PHE A 281 5.80 35.19 -7.08
C PHE A 281 6.26 36.57 -7.56
N ARG A 282 7.45 36.66 -8.16
CA ARG A 282 8.03 37.93 -8.63
C ARG A 282 7.99 39.06 -7.59
N GLY A 283 8.10 38.71 -6.30
CA GLY A 283 8.07 39.66 -5.18
C GLY A 283 6.68 40.08 -4.70
N GLN A 284 5.60 39.60 -5.32
CA GLN A 284 4.21 39.88 -4.93
C GLN A 284 3.56 38.68 -4.22
N ASP A 285 2.69 38.96 -3.26
CA ASP A 285 1.89 37.94 -2.58
C ASP A 285 0.59 37.68 -3.35
N VAL A 286 0.44 36.44 -3.82
CA VAL A 286 -0.68 35.94 -4.59
C VAL A 286 -1.48 34.97 -3.74
N VAL A 287 -2.80 35.08 -3.79
CA VAL A 287 -3.74 34.11 -3.20
C VAL A 287 -4.42 33.37 -4.33
N VAL A 288 -4.50 32.05 -4.20
CA VAL A 288 -5.25 31.19 -5.11
C VAL A 288 -6.32 30.50 -4.28
N THR A 289 -7.52 30.37 -4.85
CA THR A 289 -8.64 29.68 -4.22
C THR A 289 -9.03 28.45 -5.03
N ALA A 290 -9.87 27.60 -4.45
CA ALA A 290 -10.42 26.46 -5.14
C ALA A 290 -11.91 26.33 -4.85
N SER A 291 -12.64 25.83 -5.83
CA SER A 291 -14.05 25.49 -5.74
C SER A 291 -14.20 23.97 -5.61
N PHE A 292 -15.22 23.53 -4.88
CA PHE A 292 -15.43 22.12 -4.56
C PHE A 292 -16.88 21.71 -4.78
N GLY A 293 -17.09 20.54 -5.40
CA GLY A 293 -18.38 19.90 -5.55
C GLY A 293 -18.37 18.54 -4.87
N ILE A 294 -19.29 18.30 -3.94
CA ILE A 294 -19.39 17.07 -3.16
C ILE A 294 -20.60 16.25 -3.61
N ALA A 295 -20.41 14.98 -3.91
CA ALA A 295 -21.50 14.02 -4.08
C ALA A 295 -21.20 12.74 -3.29
N GLY A 296 -22.23 12.16 -2.70
CA GLY A 296 -22.09 10.99 -1.86
C GLY A 296 -23.42 10.29 -1.69
N HIS A 297 -23.37 9.09 -1.16
CA HIS A 297 -24.56 8.41 -0.71
C HIS A 297 -24.44 8.02 0.76
N SER A 298 -25.58 8.06 1.44
CA SER A 298 -25.77 7.38 2.72
C SER A 298 -25.77 5.86 2.50
N ARG A 299 -25.81 5.09 3.59
CA ARG A 299 -25.97 3.62 3.52
C ARG A 299 -27.11 3.22 2.58
N HIS A 300 -27.01 2.02 1.99
CA HIS A 300 -28.04 1.39 1.16
C HIS A 300 -28.27 1.93 -0.26
N GLN A 301 -27.35 2.70 -0.85
CA GLN A 301 -27.39 3.01 -2.28
C GLN A 301 -26.11 2.55 -2.96
N SER A 302 -26.16 1.41 -3.63
CA SER A 302 -25.07 0.99 -4.52
C SER A 302 -25.10 1.88 -5.76
N GLN A 303 -24.28 2.93 -5.76
CA GLN A 303 -24.12 3.80 -6.93
C GLN A 303 -22.84 3.47 -7.69
N ASN A 304 -22.91 3.59 -9.01
CA ASN A 304 -21.74 3.53 -9.87
C ASN A 304 -20.86 4.76 -9.61
N PHE A 305 -19.55 4.56 -9.38
CA PHE A 305 -18.60 5.65 -9.14
C PHE A 305 -18.62 6.72 -10.23
N ASN A 306 -18.84 6.35 -11.49
CA ASN A 306 -18.95 7.32 -12.58
C ASN A 306 -20.15 8.27 -12.38
N ARG A 307 -21.30 7.78 -11.91
CA ARG A 307 -22.45 8.64 -11.58
C ARG A 307 -22.14 9.57 -10.43
N LEU A 308 -21.42 9.07 -9.43
CA LEU A 308 -21.00 9.87 -8.29
C LEU A 308 -20.08 11.02 -8.71
N LEU A 309 -19.12 10.73 -9.60
CA LEU A 309 -18.27 11.76 -10.20
C LEU A 309 -19.07 12.78 -10.99
N THR A 310 -20.03 12.35 -11.83
CA THR A 310 -20.90 13.26 -12.58
C THR A 310 -21.69 14.20 -11.67
N GLN A 311 -22.19 13.71 -10.55
CA GLN A 311 -22.91 14.54 -9.57
C GLN A 311 -21.98 15.53 -8.86
N ALA A 312 -20.78 15.09 -8.48
CA ALA A 312 -19.78 15.96 -7.85
C ALA A 312 -19.31 17.06 -8.83
N ASP A 313 -19.16 16.73 -10.10
CA ASP A 313 -18.81 17.68 -11.17
C ASP A 313 -19.91 18.74 -11.39
N ALA A 314 -21.18 18.32 -11.42
CA ALA A 314 -22.31 19.25 -11.49
C ALA A 314 -22.36 20.21 -10.28
N ALA A 315 -22.07 19.71 -9.08
CA ALA A 315 -21.96 20.54 -7.89
C ALA A 315 -20.78 21.53 -7.98
N LEU A 316 -19.63 21.08 -8.49
CA LEU A 316 -18.46 21.93 -8.71
C LEU A 316 -18.75 23.04 -9.73
N TYR A 317 -19.48 22.72 -10.80
CA TYR A 317 -19.93 23.70 -11.77
C TYR A 317 -20.80 24.78 -11.13
N SER A 318 -21.74 24.39 -10.26
CA SER A 318 -22.55 25.33 -9.46
C SER A 318 -21.66 26.22 -8.56
N ALA A 319 -20.66 25.63 -7.89
CA ALA A 319 -19.71 26.37 -7.05
C ALA A 319 -18.99 27.48 -7.83
N LYS A 320 -18.56 27.18 -9.07
CA LYS A 320 -17.91 28.15 -9.95
C LYS A 320 -18.86 29.27 -10.39
N GLN A 321 -20.13 28.97 -10.67
CA GLN A 321 -21.13 29.97 -11.06
C GLN A 321 -21.54 30.89 -9.90
N LEU A 322 -21.62 30.36 -8.69
CA LEU A 322 -22.04 31.09 -7.49
C LEU A 322 -20.93 31.95 -6.84
N GLY A 323 -19.84 32.21 -7.58
CA GLY A 323 -18.79 33.13 -7.17
C GLY A 323 -17.49 32.47 -6.68
N ARG A 324 -17.30 31.17 -6.92
CA ARG A 324 -16.05 30.43 -6.63
C ARG A 324 -15.70 30.38 -5.13
N ASN A 325 -14.53 29.82 -4.79
CA ASN A 325 -14.02 29.70 -3.41
C ASN A 325 -15.07 29.17 -2.42
N ARG A 326 -15.76 28.09 -2.78
CA ARG A 326 -16.85 27.53 -1.98
C ARG A 326 -17.01 26.04 -2.19
N VAL A 327 -17.77 25.44 -1.30
CA VAL A 327 -18.17 24.03 -1.34
C VAL A 327 -19.66 23.95 -1.65
N GLU A 328 -20.01 23.23 -2.71
CA GLU A 328 -21.40 22.93 -3.05
C GLU A 328 -21.65 21.42 -2.96
N LEU A 329 -22.84 21.06 -2.50
CA LEU A 329 -23.28 19.67 -2.43
C LEU A 329 -24.21 19.37 -3.60
N ALA A 330 -24.02 18.21 -4.23
CA ALA A 330 -24.94 17.72 -5.24
C ALA A 330 -26.35 17.62 -4.63
N ALA A 331 -27.35 18.11 -5.36
CA ALA A 331 -28.72 17.89 -5.00
C ALA A 331 -28.98 16.39 -5.03
N THR A 332 -29.23 15.78 -3.87
CA THR A 332 -29.80 14.43 -3.82
C THR A 332 -31.11 14.52 -4.59
N GLU A 333 -31.35 13.64 -5.56
CA GLU A 333 -32.71 13.49 -6.08
C GLU A 333 -33.61 13.14 -4.88
N ILE A 334 -34.34 14.13 -4.40
CA ILE A 334 -35.39 13.96 -3.42
C ILE A 334 -36.49 13.26 -4.20
N ASN A 335 -36.52 11.93 -4.21
CA ASN A 335 -37.78 11.24 -4.43
C ASN A 335 -38.67 11.62 -3.23
N PRO A 336 -39.75 12.41 -3.41
CA PRO A 336 -40.69 12.64 -2.34
C PRO A 336 -41.36 11.29 -2.08
N VAL A 337 -41.05 10.68 -0.94
CA VAL A 337 -41.81 9.53 -0.45
C VAL A 337 -43.25 10.00 -0.25
N GLU A 338 -44.16 9.24 -0.86
CA GLU A 338 -45.60 9.41 -0.90
C GLU A 338 -46.20 10.03 0.36
N SER A 339 -46.77 11.22 0.23
CA SER A 339 -47.71 11.78 1.19
C SER A 339 -49.02 12.10 0.48
N ASN A 340 -49.81 11.06 0.16
CA ASN A 340 -51.28 11.19 0.16
C ASN A 340 -51.98 9.83 0.09
N GLN A 341 -52.14 9.19 1.25
CA GLN A 341 -53.39 8.47 1.52
C GLN A 341 -54.00 9.10 2.76
N GLY A 342 -54.82 10.13 2.53
CA GLY A 342 -55.81 10.57 3.49
C GLY A 342 -56.93 9.51 3.60
N PRO A 343 -57.62 9.42 4.74
CA PRO A 343 -58.54 8.34 5.03
C PRO A 343 -59.82 8.53 4.21
N SER A 344 -60.31 7.46 3.60
CA SER A 344 -61.69 7.42 3.08
C SER A 344 -62.39 6.21 3.71
N GLN A 345 -63.54 6.55 4.28
CA GLN A 345 -64.46 5.76 5.09
C GLN A 345 -65.04 4.55 4.36
#